data_AF-A0A7Y2MY97-F1
#
_entry.id   AF-A0A7Y2MY97-F1
#
_cell.length_a   1.000
_cell.length_b   1.000
_cell.length_c   1.000
_cell.angle_alpha   90.00
_cell.angle_beta   90.00
_cell.angle_gamma   90.00
#
_symmetry.space_group_name_H-M   'P 1'
#
loop_
_entity.id
_entity.type
_entity.pdbx_description
1 polymer ?
#
loop_
_entity_poly.entity_id
_entity_poly.type
_entity_poly.pdbx_seq_one_letter_code
_entity_poly.pdbx_strand_id
1 'polypeptide(L)'
;MDSIRTAQRRRGRGARPVLLLLKFAGLCGLLGGLAALSALGWIGPEPDTLEGWKILRSVVRSVFWPCVFTGVVVTVLAGIALWIRHPRVFLRTRWFRLKAGGLVVALPALHFFARGRVEAWYAAIEAGDLAGAASGWRAVTIAFTVALVTLAVIAAVGRTKPRLGEPLGHRSPRASA
;
A
#
# COMPACT_ATOMS: atom_id res chain seq x y z
N MET A 1 43.78 -14.35 -0.30
CA MET A 1 43.45 -13.21 0.59
C MET A 1 42.24 -12.39 0.12
N ASP A 2 41.70 -12.59 -1.09
CA ASP A 2 40.53 -11.81 -1.59
C ASP A 2 39.15 -12.26 -1.06
N SER A 3 39.02 -13.49 -0.55
CA SER A 3 37.75 -14.00 0.00
C SER A 3 37.32 -13.34 1.32
N ILE A 4 38.28 -12.82 2.10
CA ILE A 4 37.99 -12.15 3.37
C ILE A 4 37.45 -10.72 3.15
N ARG A 5 37.94 -10.02 2.11
CA ARG A 5 37.48 -8.66 1.76
C ARG A 5 36.04 -8.64 1.23
N THR A 6 35.59 -9.69 0.54
CA THR A 6 34.20 -9.79 0.05
C THR A 6 33.20 -10.08 1.17
N ALA A 7 33.57 -10.88 2.18
CA ALA A 7 32.74 -11.14 3.35
C ALA A 7 32.55 -9.90 4.24
N GLN A 8 33.61 -9.09 4.43
CA GLN A 8 33.54 -7.86 5.23
C GLN A 8 32.69 -6.77 4.58
N ARG A 9 32.72 -6.65 3.23
CA ARG A 9 31.81 -5.76 2.47
C ARG A 9 30.34 -6.21 2.52
N ARG A 10 30.04 -7.50 2.75
CA ARG A 10 28.66 -7.99 2.93
C ARG A 10 28.09 -7.66 4.32
N ARG A 11 28.92 -7.70 5.38
CA ARG A 11 28.50 -7.38 6.77
C ARG A 11 28.08 -5.91 6.96
N GLY A 12 28.53 -5.00 6.09
CA GLY A 12 28.20 -3.57 6.15
C GLY A 12 26.85 -3.15 5.54
N ARG A 13 26.07 -4.07 4.93
CA ARG A 13 24.78 -3.67 4.31
C ARG A 13 23.66 -3.37 5.32
N GLY A 14 23.88 -3.63 6.61
CA GLY A 14 22.91 -3.38 7.70
C GLY A 14 21.58 -4.11 7.52
N ALA A 15 20.57 -3.79 8.34
CA ALA A 15 19.22 -4.38 8.17
C ALA A 15 18.38 -3.72 7.05
N ARG A 16 18.97 -2.78 6.29
CA ARG A 16 18.31 -2.06 5.20
C ARG A 16 17.71 -3.00 4.13
N PRO A 17 18.41 -4.00 3.57
CA PRO A 17 17.81 -4.90 2.57
C PRO A 17 16.62 -5.69 3.13
N VAL A 18 16.69 -6.12 4.39
CA VAL A 18 15.60 -6.85 5.06
C VAL A 18 14.38 -5.94 5.22
N LEU A 19 14.56 -4.72 5.71
CA LEU A 19 13.47 -3.75 5.86
C LEU A 19 12.82 -3.36 4.52
N LEU A 20 13.62 -3.25 3.45
CA LEU A 20 13.10 -3.02 2.11
C LEU A 20 12.27 -4.21 1.62
N LEU A 21 12.76 -5.44 1.82
CA LEU A 21 12.03 -6.65 1.46
C LEU A 21 10.69 -6.74 2.21
N LEU A 22 10.71 -6.54 3.54
CA LEU A 22 9.49 -6.51 4.36
C LEU A 22 8.51 -5.43 3.88
N LYS A 23 9.00 -4.22 3.61
CA LYS A 23 8.17 -3.13 3.08
C LYS A 23 7.51 -3.51 1.77
N PHE A 24 8.24 -4.14 0.85
CA PHE A 24 7.70 -4.60 -0.44
C PHE A 24 6.71 -5.75 -0.27
N ALA A 25 7.00 -6.72 0.60
CA ALA A 25 6.08 -7.81 0.91
C ALA A 25 4.75 -7.27 1.47
N GLY A 26 4.80 -6.35 2.43
CA GLY A 26 3.60 -5.68 2.96
C GLY A 26 2.84 -4.90 1.88
N LEU A 27 3.55 -4.23 0.98
CA LEU A 27 2.92 -3.47 -0.11
C LEU A 27 2.24 -4.40 -1.12
N CYS A 28 2.86 -5.53 -1.45
CA CYS A 28 2.26 -6.55 -2.30
C CYS A 28 1.03 -7.17 -1.64
N GLY A 29 1.06 -7.46 -0.34
CA GLY A 29 -0.11 -7.94 0.41
C GLY A 29 -1.25 -6.93 0.43
N LEU A 30 -0.94 -5.65 0.66
CA LEU A 30 -1.90 -4.55 0.65
C LEU A 30 -2.56 -4.37 -0.71
N LEU A 31 -1.76 -4.17 -1.76
CA LEU A 31 -2.29 -3.94 -3.11
C LEU A 31 -2.96 -5.20 -3.67
N GLY A 32 -2.39 -6.37 -3.43
CA GLY A 32 -2.96 -7.65 -3.83
C GLY A 32 -4.29 -7.94 -3.12
N GLY A 33 -4.39 -7.67 -1.83
CA GLY A 33 -5.64 -7.82 -1.06
C GLY A 33 -6.73 -6.87 -1.54
N LEU A 34 -6.40 -5.59 -1.79
CA LEU A 34 -7.35 -4.63 -2.36
C LEU A 34 -7.77 -4.99 -3.78
N ALA A 35 -6.84 -5.50 -4.61
CA ALA A 35 -7.15 -5.99 -5.95
C ALA A 35 -8.08 -7.21 -5.91
N ALA A 36 -7.83 -8.18 -5.02
CA ALA A 36 -8.68 -9.35 -4.84
C ALA A 36 -10.09 -8.95 -4.39
N LEU A 37 -10.21 -8.05 -3.41
CA LEU A 37 -11.51 -7.54 -2.95
C LEU A 37 -12.26 -6.75 -4.02
N SER A 38 -11.55 -5.95 -4.81
CA SER A 38 -12.15 -5.21 -5.93
C SER A 38 -12.62 -6.17 -7.02
N ALA A 39 -11.80 -7.17 -7.38
CA ALA A 39 -12.16 -8.18 -8.37
C ALA A 39 -13.36 -9.02 -7.94
N LEU A 40 -13.44 -9.39 -6.66
CA LEU A 40 -14.59 -10.09 -6.08
C LEU A 40 -15.88 -9.28 -6.27
N GLY A 41 -15.81 -7.96 -6.14
CA GLY A 41 -16.98 -7.09 -6.32
C GLY A 41 -17.39 -6.85 -7.77
N TRP A 42 -16.44 -6.80 -8.70
CA TRP A 42 -16.71 -6.53 -10.12
C TRP A 42 -17.03 -7.79 -10.95
N ILE A 43 -16.49 -8.94 -10.56
CA ILE A 43 -16.54 -10.19 -11.34
C ILE A 43 -17.23 -11.31 -10.55
N GLY A 44 -17.29 -11.22 -9.22
CA GLY A 44 -17.92 -12.24 -8.39
C GLY A 44 -19.44 -12.25 -8.53
N PRO A 45 -20.09 -13.42 -8.34
CA PRO A 45 -21.53 -13.53 -8.36
C PRO A 45 -22.14 -12.72 -7.21
N GLU A 46 -23.21 -11.99 -7.50
CA GLU A 46 -24.01 -11.30 -6.49
C GLU A 46 -24.87 -12.34 -5.74
N PRO A 47 -24.84 -12.41 -4.40
CA PRO A 47 -25.66 -13.36 -3.66
C PRO A 47 -27.15 -13.02 -3.72
N ASP A 48 -27.98 -14.03 -3.99
CA ASP A 48 -29.45 -13.87 -4.02
C ASP A 48 -30.12 -14.15 -2.65
N THR A 49 -29.35 -14.68 -1.69
CA THR A 49 -29.86 -15.07 -0.37
C THR A 49 -29.12 -14.37 0.76
N LEU A 50 -29.81 -14.17 1.89
CA LEU A 50 -29.22 -13.59 3.10
C LEU A 50 -28.01 -14.40 3.60
N GLU A 51 -28.07 -15.73 3.52
CA GLU A 51 -26.96 -16.60 3.88
C GLU A 51 -25.75 -16.37 2.96
N GLY A 52 -25.99 -16.25 1.65
CA GLY A 52 -24.94 -15.91 0.69
C GLY A 52 -24.26 -14.58 0.99
N TRP A 53 -25.01 -13.56 1.39
CA TRP A 53 -24.46 -12.28 1.84
C TRP A 53 -23.60 -12.39 3.11
N LYS A 54 -24.03 -13.21 4.08
CA LYS A 54 -23.23 -13.48 5.30
C LYS A 54 -21.93 -14.21 4.98
N ILE A 55 -21.97 -15.16 4.04
CA ILE A 55 -20.77 -15.84 3.53
C ILE A 55 -19.85 -14.84 2.82
N LEU A 56 -20.37 -13.99 1.95
CA LEU A 56 -19.57 -12.98 1.27
C LEU A 56 -18.90 -12.01 2.26
N ARG A 57 -19.62 -11.57 3.30
CA ARG A 57 -19.05 -10.78 4.41
C ARG A 57 -17.87 -11.50 5.09
N SER A 58 -18.00 -12.81 5.33
CA SER A 58 -16.92 -13.59 5.95
C SER A 58 -15.70 -13.73 5.04
N VAL A 59 -15.91 -13.91 3.72
CA VAL A 59 -14.86 -13.93 2.70
C VAL A 59 -14.13 -12.59 2.60
N VAL A 60 -14.87 -11.47 2.56
CA VAL A 60 -14.28 -10.13 2.56
C VAL A 60 -13.40 -9.94 3.80
N ARG A 61 -13.89 -10.35 4.97
CA ARG A 61 -13.13 -10.29 6.22
C ARG A 61 -11.89 -11.20 6.21
N SER A 62 -11.99 -12.39 5.64
CA SER A 62 -10.88 -13.35 5.57
C SER A 62 -9.77 -12.93 4.60
N VAL A 63 -10.07 -12.09 3.60
CA VAL A 63 -9.06 -11.45 2.75
C VAL A 63 -8.53 -10.17 3.41
N PHE A 64 -9.43 -9.34 3.95
CA PHE A 64 -9.07 -8.01 4.47
C PHE A 64 -8.04 -8.08 5.61
N TRP A 65 -8.26 -8.91 6.63
CA TRP A 65 -7.36 -8.97 7.79
C TRP A 65 -5.95 -9.45 7.44
N PRO A 66 -5.74 -10.64 6.84
CA PRO A 66 -4.40 -11.15 6.59
C PRO A 66 -3.68 -10.42 5.46
N CYS A 67 -4.38 -9.93 4.43
CA CYS A 67 -3.72 -9.28 3.28
C CYS A 67 -3.64 -7.76 3.45
N VAL A 68 -4.78 -7.09 3.62
CA VAL A 68 -4.86 -5.62 3.64
C VAL A 68 -4.31 -5.07 4.95
N PHE A 69 -4.85 -5.51 6.09
CA PHE A 69 -4.46 -4.97 7.39
C PHE A 69 -3.01 -5.31 7.75
N THR A 70 -2.62 -6.59 7.66
CA THR A 70 -1.22 -6.99 7.88
C THR A 70 -0.28 -6.32 6.89
N GLY A 71 -0.69 -6.18 5.62
CA GLY A 71 0.09 -5.46 4.60
C GLY A 71 0.38 -4.01 5.00
N VAL A 72 -0.64 -3.27 5.44
CA VAL A 72 -0.49 -1.90 5.97
C VAL A 72 0.47 -1.89 7.16
N VAL A 73 0.25 -2.74 8.16
CA VAL A 73 1.07 -2.78 9.38
C VAL A 73 2.54 -3.03 9.03
N VAL A 74 2.82 -4.06 8.23
CA VAL A 74 4.19 -4.41 7.82
C VAL A 74 4.83 -3.27 7.03
N THR A 75 4.13 -2.68 6.06
CA THR A 75 4.66 -1.56 5.26
C THR A 75 4.94 -0.32 6.11
N VAL A 76 4.05 0.01 7.06
CA VAL A 76 4.20 1.17 7.94
C VAL A 76 5.36 0.95 8.91
N LEU A 77 5.42 -0.18 9.62
CA LEU A 77 6.50 -0.48 10.56
C LEU A 77 7.87 -0.51 9.87
N ALA A 78 7.97 -1.18 8.72
CA ALA A 78 9.21 -1.20 7.94
C ALA A 78 9.57 0.19 7.41
N GLY A 79 8.58 0.99 7.02
CA GLY A 79 8.75 2.37 6.59
C GLY A 79 9.28 3.29 7.70
N ILE A 80 8.71 3.21 8.90
CA ILE A 80 9.15 3.94 10.09
C ILE A 80 10.58 3.52 10.47
N ALA A 81 10.86 2.21 10.52
CA ALA A 81 12.20 1.70 10.83
C ALA A 81 13.26 2.19 9.82
N LEU A 82 12.91 2.25 8.52
CA LEU A 82 13.78 2.84 7.50
C LEU A 82 13.99 4.34 7.71
N TRP A 83 12.93 5.08 8.04
CA TRP A 83 13.01 6.51 8.33
C TRP A 83 13.97 6.77 9.49
N ILE A 84 13.74 6.14 10.64
CA ILE A 84 14.52 6.34 11.87
C ILE A 84 16.01 6.11 11.62
N ARG A 85 16.37 5.12 10.79
CA ARG A 85 17.78 4.81 10.48
C ARG A 85 18.43 5.77 9.48
N HIS A 86 17.66 6.43 8.62
CA HIS A 86 18.19 7.29 7.56
C HIS A 86 17.42 8.62 7.39
N PRO A 87 17.14 9.38 8.46
CA PRO A 87 16.21 10.50 8.42
C PRO A 87 16.68 11.60 7.45
N ARG A 88 17.99 11.91 7.46
CA ARG A 88 18.59 12.95 6.61
C ARG A 88 18.43 12.63 5.11
N VAL A 89 18.52 11.37 4.72
CA VAL A 89 18.39 10.95 3.30
C VAL A 89 16.95 11.12 2.83
N PHE A 90 15.99 10.71 3.65
CA PHE A 90 14.57 10.81 3.31
C PHE A 90 14.08 12.26 3.25
N LEU A 91 14.41 13.08 4.26
CA LEU A 91 13.96 14.48 4.34
C LEU A 91 14.48 15.37 3.21
N ARG A 92 15.67 15.09 2.67
CA ARG A 92 16.25 15.84 1.54
C ARG A 92 15.50 15.62 0.22
N THR A 93 14.80 14.50 0.08
CA THR A 93 14.13 14.17 -1.18
C THR A 93 12.71 14.74 -1.23
N ARG A 94 12.46 15.69 -2.16
CA ARG A 94 11.12 16.27 -2.39
C ARG A 94 10.05 15.20 -2.61
N TRP A 95 10.39 14.13 -3.31
CA TRP A 95 9.52 12.98 -3.58
C TRP A 95 9.12 12.19 -2.34
N PHE A 96 9.99 12.07 -1.34
CA PHE A 96 9.61 11.43 -0.09
C PHE A 96 8.56 12.27 0.65
N ARG A 97 8.75 13.59 0.72
CA ARG A 97 7.78 14.51 1.34
C ARG A 97 6.42 14.46 0.65
N LEU A 98 6.39 14.45 -0.68
CA LEU A 98 5.14 14.32 -1.46
C LEU A 98 4.41 13.01 -1.14
N LYS A 99 5.12 11.87 -1.09
CA LYS A 99 4.50 10.59 -0.73
C LYS A 99 4.01 10.56 0.70
N ALA A 100 4.83 11.03 1.63
CA ALA A 100 4.51 11.01 3.06
C ALA A 100 3.27 11.87 3.30
N GLY A 101 3.25 13.09 2.75
CA GLY A 101 2.06 13.95 2.79
C GLY A 101 0.84 13.31 2.13
N GLY A 102 1.02 12.73 0.94
CA GLY A 102 -0.04 12.01 0.24
C GLY A 102 -0.61 10.85 1.05
N LEU A 103 0.22 10.04 1.70
CA LEU A 103 -0.22 8.94 2.57
C LEU A 103 -0.91 9.44 3.83
N VAL A 104 -0.38 10.49 4.47
CA VAL A 104 -0.97 11.09 5.69
C VAL A 104 -2.38 11.62 5.42
N VAL A 105 -2.64 12.15 4.22
CA VAL A 105 -3.98 12.63 3.83
C VAL A 105 -4.86 11.50 3.30
N ALA A 106 -4.32 10.67 2.40
CA ALA A 106 -5.10 9.64 1.72
C ALA A 106 -5.52 8.51 2.65
N LEU A 107 -4.68 8.07 3.60
CA LEU A 107 -5.02 6.92 4.45
C LEU A 107 -6.22 7.20 5.36
N PRO A 108 -6.31 8.32 6.10
CA PRO A 108 -7.51 8.63 6.88
C PRO A 108 -8.74 8.83 5.99
N ALA A 109 -8.61 9.57 4.87
CA ALA A 109 -9.72 9.81 3.96
C ALA A 109 -10.29 8.51 3.39
N LEU A 110 -9.43 7.62 2.90
CA LEU A 110 -9.81 6.30 2.40
C LEU A 110 -10.37 5.41 3.51
N HIS A 111 -9.81 5.46 4.72
CA HIS A 111 -10.29 4.69 5.86
C HIS A 111 -11.73 5.08 6.22
N PHE A 112 -12.00 6.37 6.44
CA PHE A 112 -13.34 6.84 6.79
C PHE A 112 -14.33 6.59 5.66
N PHE A 113 -13.93 6.83 4.41
CA PHE A 113 -14.76 6.56 3.23
C PHE A 113 -15.14 5.08 3.14
N ALA A 114 -14.16 4.17 3.18
CA ALA A 114 -14.41 2.73 3.09
C ALA A 114 -15.19 2.20 4.30
N ARG A 115 -14.84 2.66 5.51
CA ARG A 115 -15.52 2.26 6.75
C ARG A 115 -17.01 2.57 6.70
N GLY A 116 -17.39 3.80 6.31
CA GLY A 116 -18.80 4.16 6.20
C GLY A 116 -19.59 3.30 5.21
N ARG A 117 -18.98 2.90 4.08
CA ARG A 117 -19.63 1.99 3.12
C ARG A 117 -19.75 0.58 3.65
N VAL A 118 -18.72 0.07 4.32
CA VAL A 118 -18.73 -1.28 4.91
C VAL A 118 -19.74 -1.37 6.05
N GLU A 119 -19.82 -0.36 6.92
CA GLU A 119 -20.79 -0.32 8.02
C GLU A 119 -22.23 -0.28 7.49
N ALA A 120 -22.52 0.55 6.48
CA ALA A 120 -23.84 0.57 5.84
C ALA A 120 -24.19 -0.77 5.18
N TRP A 121 -23.23 -1.41 4.51
CA TRP A 121 -23.41 -2.73 3.91
C TRP A 121 -23.68 -3.81 4.97
N TYR A 122 -22.96 -3.80 6.08
CA TYR A 122 -23.20 -4.73 7.19
C TYR A 122 -24.58 -4.52 7.82
N ALA A 123 -25.00 -3.27 8.01
CA ALA A 123 -26.31 -2.95 8.55
C ALA A 123 -27.45 -3.49 7.64
N ALA A 124 -27.32 -3.35 6.32
CA ALA A 124 -28.30 -3.90 5.38
C ALA A 124 -28.39 -5.43 5.45
N ILE A 125 -27.24 -6.12 5.53
CA ILE A 125 -27.20 -7.59 5.73
C ILE A 125 -27.86 -7.98 7.06
N GLU A 126 -27.57 -7.26 8.14
CA GLU A 126 -28.13 -7.55 9.47
C GLU A 126 -29.64 -7.29 9.53
N ALA A 127 -30.14 -6.31 8.78
CA ALA A 127 -31.57 -6.04 8.61
C ALA A 127 -32.30 -7.03 7.68
N GLY A 128 -31.58 -7.91 6.97
CA GLY A 128 -32.17 -8.79 5.97
C GLY A 128 -32.59 -8.07 4.68
N ASP A 129 -32.14 -6.84 4.47
CA ASP A 129 -32.43 -6.04 3.28
C ASP A 129 -31.49 -6.44 2.13
N LEU A 130 -31.98 -7.32 1.25
CA LEU A 130 -31.20 -7.83 0.11
C LEU A 130 -30.88 -6.73 -0.91
N ALA A 131 -31.80 -5.78 -1.15
CA ALA A 131 -31.58 -4.68 -2.08
C ALA A 131 -30.56 -3.67 -1.51
N GLY A 132 -30.63 -3.40 -0.21
CA GLY A 132 -29.62 -2.64 0.52
C GLY A 132 -28.25 -3.33 0.52
N ALA A 133 -28.20 -4.65 0.68
CA ALA A 133 -26.97 -5.43 0.64
C ALA A 133 -26.31 -5.36 -0.74
N ALA A 134 -27.09 -5.52 -1.81
CA ALA A 134 -26.65 -5.38 -3.20
C ALA A 134 -26.05 -4.00 -3.50
N SER A 135 -26.79 -2.94 -3.19
CA SER A 135 -26.33 -1.56 -3.44
C SER A 135 -25.14 -1.19 -2.55
N GLY A 136 -25.14 -1.62 -1.29
CA GLY A 136 -24.04 -1.48 -0.35
C GLY A 136 -22.77 -2.18 -0.84
N TRP A 137 -22.90 -3.38 -1.41
CA TRP A 137 -21.77 -4.14 -1.96
C TRP A 137 -21.10 -3.43 -3.13
N ARG A 138 -21.88 -2.82 -4.04
CA ARG A 138 -21.33 -1.98 -5.12
C ARG A 138 -20.56 -0.78 -4.57
N ALA A 139 -21.09 -0.13 -3.54
CA ALA A 139 -20.42 1.00 -2.89
C ALA A 139 -19.12 0.59 -2.18
N VAL A 140 -19.10 -0.57 -1.51
CA VAL A 140 -17.90 -1.17 -0.90
C VAL A 140 -16.86 -1.50 -1.98
N THR A 141 -17.28 -2.08 -3.10
CA THR A 141 -16.43 -2.41 -4.25
C THR A 141 -15.76 -1.17 -4.84
N ILE A 142 -16.53 -0.09 -5.02
CA ILE A 142 -16.00 1.21 -5.46
C ILE A 142 -14.97 1.72 -4.43
N ALA A 143 -15.25 1.61 -3.13
CA ALA A 143 -14.30 2.05 -2.10
C ALA A 143 -12.98 1.28 -2.15
N PHE A 144 -13.00 -0.05 -2.31
CA PHE A 144 -11.78 -0.84 -2.50
C PHE A 144 -11.03 -0.48 -3.78
N THR A 145 -11.75 -0.24 -4.88
CA THR A 145 -11.16 0.14 -6.17
C THR A 145 -10.48 1.51 -6.08
N VAL A 146 -11.15 2.49 -5.48
CA VAL A 146 -10.58 3.84 -5.26
C VAL A 146 -9.35 3.78 -4.35
N ALA A 147 -9.40 2.98 -3.28
CA ALA A 147 -8.24 2.78 -2.41
C ALA A 147 -7.07 2.13 -3.15
N LEU A 148 -7.33 1.09 -3.95
CA LEU A 148 -6.33 0.40 -4.77
C LEU A 148 -5.64 1.38 -5.74
N VAL A 149 -6.43 2.10 -6.54
CA VAL A 149 -5.91 3.04 -7.54
C VAL A 149 -5.11 4.16 -6.87
N THR A 150 -5.64 4.74 -5.79
CA THR A 150 -4.97 5.82 -5.05
C THR A 150 -3.61 5.36 -4.51
N LEU A 151 -3.58 4.19 -3.84
CA LEU A 151 -2.33 3.66 -3.28
C LEU A 151 -1.34 3.21 -4.37
N ALA A 152 -1.83 2.66 -5.48
CA ALA A 152 -1.01 2.30 -6.63
C ALA A 152 -0.37 3.54 -7.26
N VAL A 153 -1.12 4.64 -7.42
CA VAL A 153 -0.60 5.92 -7.91
C VAL A 153 0.47 6.47 -6.96
N ILE A 154 0.21 6.52 -5.65
CA ILE A 154 1.19 6.98 -4.65
C ILE A 154 2.47 6.12 -4.70
N ALA A 155 2.33 4.80 -4.85
CA ALA A 155 3.47 3.90 -5.00
C ALA A 155 4.25 4.14 -6.31
N ALA A 156 3.55 4.36 -7.42
CA ALA A 156 4.11 4.56 -8.76
C ALA A 156 4.84 5.91 -8.91
N VAL A 157 4.23 7.01 -8.44
CA VAL A 157 4.86 8.34 -8.27
C VAL A 157 6.18 8.22 -7.52
N GLY A 158 6.30 7.17 -6.72
CA GLY A 158 7.48 6.87 -6.00
C GLY A 158 8.62 6.16 -6.66
N ARG A 159 8.36 5.49 -7.77
CA ARG A 159 9.37 4.83 -8.58
C ARG A 159 9.82 5.70 -9.74
N THR A 160 8.98 6.63 -10.18
CA THR A 160 9.37 7.72 -11.08
C THR A 160 10.31 8.66 -10.33
N LYS A 161 11.55 8.24 -10.11
CA LYS A 161 12.66 9.17 -9.81
C LYS A 161 12.78 10.04 -11.05
N PRO A 162 12.53 11.36 -10.99
CA PRO A 162 13.11 12.20 -11.99
C PRO A 162 14.61 12.19 -11.73
N ARG A 163 15.38 11.78 -12.73
CA ARG A 163 16.79 12.14 -12.83
C ARG A 163 16.99 13.66 -13.02
N LEU A 164 15.92 14.46 -12.98
CA LEU A 164 15.84 15.91 -13.23
C LEU A 164 16.44 16.78 -12.10
N GLY A 165 17.39 16.25 -11.34
CA GLY A 165 18.06 16.97 -10.26
C GLY A 165 19.53 16.62 -10.10
N GLU A 166 20.11 15.79 -10.98
CA GLU A 166 21.55 15.95 -11.22
C GLU A 166 21.70 17.32 -11.89
N PRO A 167 22.34 18.31 -11.25
CA PRO A 167 22.74 19.49 -12.00
C PRO A 167 23.62 18.99 -13.15
N LEU A 168 23.29 19.39 -14.38
CA LEU A 168 24.12 19.22 -15.57
C LEU A 168 25.47 19.99 -15.48
N GLY A 169 25.92 20.36 -14.27
CA GLY A 169 27.23 20.95 -13.98
C GLY A 169 27.68 20.45 -12.61
N HIS A 170 28.84 19.84 -12.42
CA HIS A 170 30.12 20.07 -13.07
C HIS A 170 30.76 18.76 -13.55
N ARG A 171 30.85 18.57 -14.87
CA ARG A 171 32.14 18.11 -15.41
C ARG A 171 33.02 19.35 -15.38
N SER A 172 33.79 19.53 -14.30
CA SER A 172 34.97 20.38 -14.42
C SER A 172 35.97 19.55 -15.21
N PRO A 173 36.36 19.94 -16.43
CA PRO A 173 37.56 19.36 -17.02
C PRO A 173 38.68 19.79 -16.09
N ARG A 174 39.31 18.84 -15.40
CA ARG A 174 40.71 19.03 -15.03
C ARG A 174 41.47 19.09 -16.36
N ALA A 175 41.51 20.27 -16.94
CA ALA A 175 42.51 20.64 -17.90
C ALA A 175 43.83 20.63 -17.13
N SER A 176 44.64 19.64 -17.48
CA SER A 176 46.08 19.60 -17.34
C SER A 176 46.73 20.97 -17.48
N ALA A 177 47.47 21.37 -16.46
CA ALA A 177 48.70 22.14 -16.56
C ALA A 177 49.64 21.65 -15.45
#